data_AF-A0A8T5IHH4-F1
#
_entry.id   AF-A0A8T5IHH4-F1
#
_cell.length_a   1.000
_cell.length_b   1.000
_cell.length_c   1.000
_cell.angle_alpha   90.00
_cell.angle_beta   90.00
_cell.angle_gamma   90.00
#
_symmetry.space_group_name_H-M   'P 1'
#
loop_
_entity.id
_entity.type
_entity.pdbx_description
1 polymer ?
#
loop_
_entity_poly.entity_id
_entity_poly.type
_entity_poly.pdbx_seq_one_letter_code
_entity_poly.pdbx_strand_id
1 'polypeptide(L)'
;DAQASSTDPRAARKERLIRILQHGAVHMSASSQRTLNRLEKSINAFEQVVESILRRSEGEYGPTSQALLVRFMESRGYDVNTPELRPRIIACGGIVGVELGYISPKDVPSLPSGVSLTETQIDSVVAELRSVVRQFKDVSRIDEALEAKEELHIGEDVIIANDDLERTRSKLGKADALLERMRSSVLDD
;
A
#
# COMPACT_ATOMS: atom_id res chain seq x y z
N ASP A 1 -16.46 22.03 -15.34
CA ASP A 1 -15.08 21.99 -15.82
C ASP A 1 -14.25 20.96 -15.07
N ALA A 2 -13.72 19.99 -15.81
CA ALA A 2 -12.96 18.86 -15.31
C ALA A 2 -11.50 19.27 -15.01
N GLN A 3 -11.15 19.38 -13.74
CA GLN A 3 -9.75 19.48 -13.28
C GLN A 3 -9.26 18.11 -12.79
N ALA A 4 -9.13 17.17 -13.72
CA ALA A 4 -8.23 16.03 -13.55
C ALA A 4 -6.95 16.38 -14.30
N SER A 5 -6.09 17.23 -13.71
CA SER A 5 -4.76 17.47 -14.25
C SER A 5 -3.97 16.17 -14.21
N SER A 6 -3.61 15.72 -15.40
CA SER A 6 -2.73 14.60 -15.73
C SER A 6 -1.34 14.76 -15.12
N THR A 7 -1.21 14.59 -13.81
CA THR A 7 0.11 14.52 -13.17
C THR A 7 0.79 13.26 -13.69
N ASP A 8 1.87 13.44 -14.47
CA ASP A 8 2.68 12.32 -14.96
C ASP A 8 3.04 11.41 -13.76
N PRO A 9 2.70 10.10 -13.79
CA PRO A 9 2.98 9.19 -12.69
C PRO A 9 4.47 9.16 -12.31
N ARG A 10 5.38 9.49 -13.23
CA ARG A 10 6.81 9.64 -12.95
C ARG A 10 7.13 10.90 -12.15
N ALA A 11 6.45 12.01 -12.44
CA ALA A 11 6.62 13.26 -11.71
C ALA A 11 6.09 13.14 -10.27
N ALA A 12 4.94 12.50 -10.09
CA ALA A 12 4.36 12.24 -8.76
C ALA A 12 5.26 11.33 -7.91
N ARG A 13 5.87 10.30 -8.53
CA ARG A 13 6.84 9.41 -7.91
C ARG A 13 8.08 10.16 -7.43
N LYS A 14 8.67 10.95 -8.34
CA LYS A 14 9.83 11.77 -8.05
C LYS A 14 9.59 12.71 -6.87
N GLU A 15 8.45 13.39 -6.83
CA GLU A 15 8.11 14.29 -5.73
C GLU A 15 8.02 13.55 -4.39
N ARG A 16 7.44 12.34 -4.39
CA ARG A 16 7.35 11.50 -3.20
C ARG A 16 8.72 11.05 -2.70
N LEU A 17 9.61 10.61 -3.59
CA LEU A 17 10.97 10.20 -3.24
C LEU A 17 11.79 11.37 -2.68
N ILE A 18 11.69 12.56 -3.28
CA ILE A 18 12.35 13.76 -2.79
C ILE A 18 11.88 14.08 -1.37
N ARG A 19 10.55 14.01 -1.13
CA ARG A 19 9.97 14.26 0.19
C ARG A 19 10.53 13.32 1.25
N ILE A 20 10.68 12.03 0.93
CA ILE A 20 11.24 11.02 1.86
C ILE A 20 12.74 11.23 2.07
N LEU A 21 13.50 11.52 1.01
CA LEU A 21 14.94 11.78 1.10
C LEU A 21 15.25 13.03 1.95
N GLN A 22 14.51 14.11 1.75
CA GLN A 22 14.68 15.37 2.46
C GLN A 22 14.04 15.40 3.85
N HIS A 23 13.21 14.42 4.19
CA HIS A 23 12.51 14.39 5.46
C HIS A 23 13.49 14.40 6.64
N GLY A 24 13.52 15.48 7.44
CA GLY A 24 14.46 15.60 8.56
C GLY A 24 15.92 15.83 8.14
N ALA A 25 16.19 16.25 6.90
CA ALA A 25 17.53 16.61 6.45
C ALA A 25 18.13 17.80 7.24
N VAL A 26 17.27 18.66 7.80
CA VAL A 26 17.65 19.82 8.63
C VAL A 26 18.45 19.41 9.87
N HIS A 27 18.26 18.19 10.38
CA HIS A 27 18.95 17.67 11.56
C HIS A 27 20.27 16.95 11.26
N MET A 28 20.64 16.84 9.98
CA MET A 28 21.82 16.10 9.54
C MET A 28 23.04 17.01 9.43
N SER A 29 24.21 16.40 9.38
CA SER A 29 25.46 17.14 9.11
C SER A 29 25.41 17.91 7.78
N ALA A 30 26.15 19.02 7.70
CA ALA A 30 26.20 19.85 6.50
C ALA A 30 26.76 19.11 5.26
N SER A 31 27.59 18.07 5.48
CA SER A 31 28.02 17.14 4.42
C SER A 31 26.87 16.27 3.94
N SER A 32 26.11 15.66 4.85
CA SER A 32 24.93 14.85 4.51
C SER A 32 23.88 15.64 3.74
N GLN A 33 23.60 16.87 4.16
CA GLN A 33 22.67 17.77 3.46
C GLN A 33 23.14 18.09 2.03
N ARG A 34 24.44 18.35 1.83
CA ARG A 34 25.02 18.57 0.50
C ARG A 34 24.88 17.34 -0.40
N THR A 35 25.10 16.14 0.15
CA THR A 35 24.92 14.87 -0.57
C THR A 35 23.45 14.68 -0.98
N LEU A 36 22.49 14.96 -0.10
CA LEU A 36 21.06 14.86 -0.41
C LEU A 36 20.60 15.86 -1.47
N ASN A 37 21.02 17.13 -1.38
CA ASN A 37 20.70 18.15 -2.38
C ASN A 37 21.25 17.80 -3.77
N ARG A 38 22.41 17.13 -3.83
CA ARG A 38 22.97 16.64 -5.09
C ARG A 38 22.20 15.43 -5.60
N LEU A 39 21.78 14.54 -4.71
CA LEU A 39 21.00 13.35 -5.05
C LEU A 39 19.62 13.71 -5.58
N GLU A 40 18.95 14.70 -4.99
CA GLU A 40 17.67 15.24 -5.45
C GLU A 40 17.73 15.71 -6.91
N LYS A 41 18.78 16.45 -7.27
CA LYS A 41 19.01 16.90 -8.65
C LYS A 41 19.23 15.73 -9.62
N SER A 42 19.75 14.61 -9.12
CA SER A 42 20.04 13.40 -9.89
C SER A 42 19.06 12.24 -9.62
N ILE A 43 17.85 12.51 -9.11
CA ILE A 43 16.93 11.46 -8.66
C ILE A 43 16.54 10.47 -9.77
N ASN A 44 16.40 10.95 -11.00
CA ASN A 44 16.13 10.08 -12.17
C ASN A 44 17.27 9.07 -12.40
N ALA A 45 18.52 9.47 -12.19
CA ALA A 45 19.66 8.57 -12.31
C ALA A 45 19.72 7.58 -11.15
N PHE A 46 19.30 7.99 -9.95
CA PHE A 46 19.16 7.10 -8.81
C PHE A 46 18.09 6.02 -9.07
N GLU A 47 16.92 6.38 -9.57
CA GLU A 47 15.87 5.42 -9.94
C GLU A 47 16.36 4.40 -10.97
N GLN A 48 17.04 4.83 -12.03
CA GLN A 48 17.59 3.93 -13.05
C GLN A 48 18.59 2.92 -12.49
N VAL A 49 19.38 3.34 -11.50
CA VAL A 49 20.35 2.46 -10.83
C VAL A 49 19.63 1.43 -9.99
N VAL A 50 18.63 1.84 -9.22
CA VAL A 50 17.80 0.93 -8.41
C VAL A 50 17.08 -0.06 -9.31
N GLU A 51 16.46 0.41 -10.39
CA GLU A 51 15.81 -0.44 -11.39
C GLU A 51 16.79 -1.47 -11.98
N SER A 52 17.99 -1.04 -12.36
CA SER A 52 19.01 -1.94 -12.91
C SER A 52 19.47 -3.01 -11.92
N ILE A 53 19.59 -2.65 -10.64
CA ILE A 53 19.96 -3.59 -9.57
C ILE A 53 18.83 -4.59 -9.36
N LEU A 54 17.58 -4.14 -9.25
CA LEU A 54 16.41 -5.00 -9.00
C LEU A 54 16.10 -5.92 -10.17
N ARG A 55 16.26 -5.43 -11.40
CA ARG A 55 16.12 -6.26 -12.60
C ARG A 55 17.15 -7.37 -12.66
N ARG A 56 18.35 -7.15 -12.10
CA ARG A 56 19.41 -8.16 -12.01
C ARG A 56 19.21 -9.13 -10.85
N SER A 57 18.57 -8.70 -9.76
CA SER A 57 18.32 -9.52 -8.57
C SER A 57 16.94 -10.19 -8.58
N GLU A 58 16.29 -10.29 -9.75
CA GLU A 58 14.97 -10.94 -9.93
C GLU A 58 13.88 -10.40 -8.97
N GLY A 59 13.98 -9.13 -8.57
CA GLY A 59 13.02 -8.51 -7.65
C GLY A 59 13.34 -8.69 -6.16
N GLU A 60 14.43 -9.36 -5.79
CA GLU A 60 14.86 -9.45 -4.39
C GLU A 60 15.67 -8.21 -3.95
N TYR A 61 15.20 -7.53 -2.89
CA TYR A 61 15.89 -6.37 -2.29
C TYR A 61 16.53 -6.69 -0.93
N GLY A 62 17.29 -7.78 -0.91
CA GLY A 62 18.04 -8.22 0.27
C GLY A 62 19.35 -7.46 0.52
N PRO A 63 20.15 -7.88 1.51
CA PRO A 63 21.40 -7.23 1.91
C PRO A 63 22.40 -7.06 0.77
N THR A 64 22.44 -8.00 -0.18
CA THR A 64 23.33 -7.93 -1.36
C THR A 64 22.96 -6.78 -2.28
N SER A 65 21.68 -6.65 -2.64
CA SER A 65 21.15 -5.56 -3.49
C SER A 65 21.33 -4.20 -2.82
N GLN A 66 21.12 -4.14 -1.51
CA GLN A 66 21.35 -2.94 -0.69
C GLN A 66 22.83 -2.53 -0.66
N ALA A 67 23.74 -3.50 -0.48
CA ALA A 67 25.18 -3.24 -0.49
C ALA A 67 25.66 -2.78 -1.88
N LEU A 68 25.11 -3.34 -2.96
CA LEU A 68 25.39 -2.91 -4.34
C LEU A 68 24.94 -1.47 -4.58
N LEU A 69 23.76 -1.08 -4.09
CA LEU A 69 23.26 0.28 -4.19
C LEU A 69 24.21 1.27 -3.50
N VAL A 70 24.57 1.00 -2.24
CA VAL A 70 25.50 1.85 -1.48
C VAL A 70 26.84 1.96 -2.19
N ARG A 71 27.43 0.83 -2.61
CA ARG A 71 28.73 0.81 -3.29
C ARG A 71 28.70 1.54 -4.64
N PHE A 72 27.60 1.46 -5.38
CA PHE A 72 27.43 2.20 -6.61
C PHE A 72 27.40 3.71 -6.36
N MET A 73 26.68 4.15 -5.33
CA MET A 73 26.63 5.55 -4.96
C MET A 73 27.99 6.08 -4.48
N GLU A 74 28.74 5.29 -3.70
CA GLU A 74 30.13 5.61 -3.34
C GLU A 74 31.03 5.74 -4.58
N SER A 75 30.89 4.82 -5.56
CA SER A 75 31.67 4.88 -6.81
C SER A 75 31.39 6.13 -7.65
N ARG A 76 30.22 6.74 -7.47
CA ARG A 76 29.81 8.01 -8.10
C ARG A 76 30.26 9.23 -7.30
N GLY A 77 30.97 9.04 -6.19
CA GLY A 77 31.46 10.11 -5.33
C GLY A 77 30.43 10.66 -4.34
N TYR A 78 29.34 9.92 -4.07
CA TYR A 78 28.42 10.25 -2.99
C TYR A 78 28.89 9.63 -1.68
N ASP A 79 29.03 10.45 -0.65
CA ASP A 79 29.30 9.99 0.71
C ASP A 79 27.99 9.55 1.35
N VAL A 80 27.58 8.31 1.08
CA VAL A 80 26.30 7.73 1.55
C VAL A 80 26.47 6.72 2.66
N ASN A 81 27.70 6.30 2.94
CA ASN A 81 28.01 5.26 3.92
C ASN A 81 28.22 5.85 5.32
N THR A 82 27.32 6.77 5.67
CA THR A 82 27.22 7.38 7.00
C THR A 82 26.02 6.78 7.71
N PRO A 83 26.01 6.76 9.05
CA PRO A 83 24.87 6.24 9.82
C PRO A 83 23.57 7.03 9.55
N GLU A 84 23.68 8.28 9.12
CA GLU A 84 22.54 9.15 8.81
C GLU A 84 21.93 8.87 7.42
N LEU A 85 22.77 8.61 6.41
CA LEU A 85 22.35 8.49 5.01
C LEU A 85 22.11 7.05 4.58
N ARG A 86 22.94 6.11 5.04
CA ARG A 86 22.91 4.72 4.58
C ARG A 86 21.51 4.08 4.73
N PRO A 87 20.83 4.20 5.90
CA PRO A 87 19.51 3.62 6.03
C PRO A 87 18.46 4.28 5.15
N ARG A 88 18.58 5.59 4.90
CA ARG A 88 17.66 6.35 4.03
C ARG A 88 17.76 5.96 2.58
N ILE A 89 18.99 5.88 2.07
CA ILE A 89 19.26 5.45 0.71
C ILE A 89 18.71 4.04 0.48
N ILE A 90 18.92 3.14 1.45
CA ILE A 90 18.39 1.77 1.38
C ILE A 90 16.86 1.77 1.35
N ALA A 91 16.20 2.51 2.24
CA ALA A 91 14.73 2.58 2.27
C ALA A 91 14.16 3.19 0.98
N CYS A 92 14.78 4.26 0.45
CA CYS A 92 14.36 4.88 -0.80
C CYS A 92 14.50 3.92 -1.99
N GLY A 93 15.58 3.14 -2.04
CA GLY A 93 15.73 2.09 -3.06
C GLY A 93 14.63 1.02 -2.97
N GLY A 94 14.21 0.65 -1.76
CA GLY A 94 13.09 -0.27 -1.56
C GLY A 94 11.77 0.30 -2.04
N ILE A 95 11.47 1.57 -1.72
CA ILE A 95 10.25 2.27 -2.15
C ILE A 95 10.19 2.37 -3.68
N VAL A 96 11.31 2.74 -4.33
CA VAL A 96 11.40 2.77 -5.79
C VAL A 96 11.11 1.39 -6.37
N GLY A 97 11.65 0.32 -5.78
CA GLY A 97 11.40 -1.04 -6.23
C GLY A 97 9.95 -1.50 -6.10
N VAL A 98 9.26 -1.10 -5.03
CA VAL A 98 7.81 -1.33 -4.87
C VAL A 98 7.02 -0.55 -5.91
N GLU A 99 7.35 0.72 -6.13
CA GLU A 99 6.64 1.57 -7.09
C GLU A 99 6.89 1.15 -8.55
N LEU A 100 7.99 0.47 -8.83
CA LEU A 100 8.28 -0.15 -10.13
C LEU A 100 7.68 -1.56 -10.26
N GLY A 101 7.11 -2.12 -9.20
CA GLY A 101 6.48 -3.45 -9.20
C GLY A 101 7.45 -4.62 -9.11
N TYR A 102 8.73 -4.37 -8.78
CA TYR A 102 9.73 -5.43 -8.60
C TYR A 102 9.66 -6.09 -7.21
N ILE A 103 9.12 -5.38 -6.20
CA ILE A 103 9.11 -5.81 -4.79
C ILE A 103 7.71 -5.61 -4.19
N SER A 104 7.32 -6.46 -3.23
CA SER A 104 6.10 -6.26 -2.44
C SER A 104 6.31 -5.18 -1.34
N PRO A 105 5.30 -4.35 -1.00
CA PRO A 105 5.41 -3.35 0.07
C PRO A 105 5.86 -3.88 1.44
N LYS A 106 5.75 -5.20 1.66
CA LYS A 106 6.16 -5.89 2.90
C LYS A 106 7.66 -6.08 3.03
N ASP A 107 8.41 -6.02 1.94
CA ASP A 107 9.85 -6.31 1.91
C ASP A 107 10.71 -5.04 1.93
N VAL A 108 10.09 -3.85 2.09
CA VAL A 108 10.81 -2.58 2.21
C VAL A 108 11.48 -2.51 3.59
N PRO A 109 12.82 -2.38 3.66
CA PRO A 109 13.50 -2.14 4.91
C PRO A 109 13.01 -0.82 5.51
N SER A 110 12.40 -0.88 6.69
CA SER A 110 11.95 0.31 7.39
C SER A 110 13.13 1.18 7.80
N LEU A 111 12.97 2.50 7.68
CA LEU A 111 13.94 3.47 8.18
C LEU A 111 14.15 3.24 9.68
N PRO A 112 15.39 3.00 10.16
CA PRO A 112 15.69 3.21 11.56
C PRO A 112 15.47 4.69 11.83
N SER A 113 14.44 5.03 12.60
CA SER A 113 14.14 6.38 13.04
C SER A 113 15.22 6.82 14.05
N GLY A 114 16.42 7.09 13.57
CA GLY A 114 17.54 7.66 14.32
C GLY A 114 17.37 9.16 14.52
N VAL A 115 16.22 9.59 15.03
CA VAL A 115 16.02 10.98 15.45
C VAL A 115 16.30 11.02 16.95
N SER A 116 17.45 11.57 17.35
CA SER A 116 17.65 12.03 18.73
C SER A 116 16.73 13.22 18.97
N LEU A 117 15.45 12.92 19.17
CA LEU A 117 14.42 13.87 19.59
C LEU A 117 14.69 14.20 21.06
N THR A 118 14.73 15.47 21.41
CA THR A 118 14.65 15.87 22.83
C THR A 118 13.26 15.46 23.38
N GLU A 119 13.17 15.23 24.70
CA GLU A 119 11.98 14.66 25.36
C GLU A 119 10.67 15.42 25.01
N THR A 120 10.75 16.74 24.85
CA THR A 120 9.64 17.60 24.41
C THR A 120 9.24 17.44 22.93
N GLN A 121 10.19 17.09 22.06
CA GLN A 121 9.91 16.81 20.64
C GLN A 121 9.40 15.39 20.44
N ILE A 122 9.79 14.45 21.32
CA ILE A 122 9.20 13.10 21.36
C ILE A 122 7.70 13.23 21.65
N ASP A 123 7.31 14.01 22.65
CA ASP A 123 5.90 14.17 23.01
C ASP A 123 5.06 14.81 21.90
N SER A 124 5.60 15.78 21.16
CA SER A 124 4.89 16.38 20.02
C SER A 124 4.73 15.38 18.86
N VAL A 125 5.78 14.60 18.56
CA VAL A 125 5.73 13.58 17.50
C VAL A 125 4.84 12.41 17.92
N VAL A 126 4.83 12.02 19.20
CA VAL A 126 3.94 10.99 19.74
C VAL A 126 2.49 11.48 19.73
N ALA A 127 2.23 12.77 20.01
CA ALA A 127 0.91 13.36 19.89
C ALA A 127 0.43 13.37 18.42
N GLU A 128 1.32 13.70 17.48
CA GLU A 128 1.02 13.71 16.05
C GLU A 128 0.83 12.29 15.50
N LEU A 129 1.69 11.33 15.86
CA LEU A 129 1.52 9.90 15.54
C LEU A 129 0.24 9.33 16.15
N ARG A 130 -0.11 9.70 17.40
CA ARG A 130 -1.40 9.31 17.99
C ARG A 130 -2.58 9.94 17.26
N SER A 131 -2.44 11.15 16.74
CA SER A 131 -3.44 11.80 15.89
C SER A 131 -3.60 11.08 14.55
N VAL A 132 -2.51 10.76 13.88
CA VAL A 132 -2.50 9.99 12.62
C VAL A 132 -3.07 8.59 12.84
N VAL A 133 -2.68 7.89 13.92
CA VAL A 133 -3.25 6.58 14.28
C VAL A 133 -4.73 6.68 14.61
N ARG A 134 -5.20 7.77 15.23
CA ARG A 134 -6.64 8.01 15.43
C ARG A 134 -7.35 8.23 14.12
N GLN A 135 -6.81 9.06 13.23
CA GLN A 135 -7.35 9.26 11.88
C GLN A 135 -7.39 7.95 11.09
N PHE A 136 -6.35 7.12 11.15
CA PHE A 136 -6.36 5.79 10.52
C PHE A 136 -7.35 4.84 11.18
N LYS A 137 -7.47 4.81 12.51
CA LYS A 137 -8.49 4.01 13.20
C LYS A 137 -9.91 4.49 12.91
N ASP A 138 -10.11 5.79 12.75
CA ASP A 138 -11.40 6.37 12.38
C ASP A 138 -11.73 6.05 10.92
N VAL A 139 -10.74 6.05 10.00
CA VAL A 139 -10.89 5.56 8.62
C VAL A 139 -11.17 4.05 8.61
N SER A 140 -10.47 3.25 9.39
CA SER A 140 -10.74 1.81 9.53
C SER A 140 -12.13 1.55 10.12
N ARG A 141 -12.61 2.39 11.04
CA ARG A 141 -13.99 2.32 11.55
C ARG A 141 -15.02 2.74 10.52
N ILE A 142 -14.68 3.65 9.60
CA ILE A 142 -15.55 4.03 8.48
C ILE A 142 -15.62 2.87 7.47
N ASP A 143 -14.50 2.23 7.16
CA ASP A 143 -14.45 1.04 6.29
C ASP A 143 -15.17 -0.16 6.94
N GLU A 144 -14.92 -0.45 8.22
CA GLU A 144 -15.64 -1.50 8.98
C GLU A 144 -17.14 -1.21 9.07
N ALA A 145 -17.55 0.06 9.19
CA ALA A 145 -18.96 0.44 9.19
C ALA A 145 -19.61 0.41 7.80
N LEU A 146 -18.83 0.58 6.73
CA LEU A 146 -19.25 0.41 5.34
C LEU A 146 -19.39 -1.08 5.00
N GLU A 147 -18.39 -1.89 5.35
CA GLU A 147 -18.42 -3.35 5.21
C GLU A 147 -19.57 -3.97 6.01
N ALA A 148 -19.77 -3.54 7.27
CA ALA A 148 -20.90 -4.02 8.08
C ALA A 148 -22.27 -3.61 7.50
N LYS A 149 -22.38 -2.46 6.83
CA LYS A 149 -23.61 -2.07 6.12
C LYS A 149 -23.83 -2.89 4.86
N GLU A 150 -22.78 -3.19 4.12
CA GLU A 150 -22.84 -4.03 2.92
C GLU A 150 -23.20 -5.47 3.26
N GLU A 151 -22.60 -6.04 4.31
CA GLU A 151 -22.93 -7.39 4.81
C GLU A 151 -24.39 -7.50 5.29
N LEU A 152 -24.91 -6.46 5.95
CA LEU A 152 -26.31 -6.41 6.38
C LEU A 152 -27.27 -6.35 5.18
N HIS A 153 -26.90 -5.64 4.11
CA HIS A 153 -27.69 -5.57 2.88
C HIS A 153 -27.70 -6.93 2.14
N ILE A 154 -26.54 -7.60 2.06
CA ILE A 154 -26.43 -8.95 1.50
C ILE A 154 -27.31 -9.92 2.30
N GLY A 155 -27.32 -9.82 3.64
CA GLY A 155 -28.19 -10.63 4.50
C GLY A 155 -29.68 -10.43 4.20
N GLU A 156 -30.12 -9.20 3.98
CA GLU A 156 -31.51 -8.87 3.63
C GLU A 156 -31.90 -9.43 2.26
N ASP A 157 -31.04 -9.28 1.25
CA ASP A 157 -31.25 -9.83 -0.10
C ASP A 157 -31.32 -11.36 -0.09
N VAL A 158 -30.49 -12.02 0.71
CA VAL A 158 -30.50 -13.49 0.88
C VAL A 158 -31.80 -13.97 1.53
N ILE A 159 -32.33 -13.24 2.52
CA ILE A 159 -33.61 -13.56 3.17
C ILE A 159 -34.76 -13.44 2.15
N ILE A 160 -34.80 -12.36 1.36
CA ILE A 160 -35.82 -12.14 0.34
C ILE A 160 -35.77 -13.25 -0.73
N ALA A 161 -34.56 -13.59 -1.20
CA ALA A 161 -34.37 -14.66 -2.18
C ALA A 161 -34.82 -16.02 -1.63
N ASN A 162 -34.59 -16.30 -0.35
CA ASN A 162 -35.03 -17.53 0.30
C ASN A 162 -36.57 -17.61 0.43
N ASP A 163 -37.23 -16.52 0.79
CA ASP A 163 -38.70 -16.45 0.86
C ASP A 163 -39.35 -16.70 -0.51
N ASP A 164 -38.77 -16.14 -1.58
CA ASP A 164 -39.25 -16.39 -2.94
C ASP A 164 -38.98 -17.84 -3.40
N LEU A 165 -37.87 -18.44 -2.96
CA LEU A 165 -37.59 -19.86 -3.18
C LEU A 165 -38.61 -20.76 -2.46
N GLU A 166 -38.98 -20.46 -1.21
CA GLU A 166 -40.00 -21.24 -0.49
C GLU A 166 -41.38 -21.13 -1.15
N ARG A 167 -41.76 -19.93 -1.61
CA ARG A 167 -43.01 -19.71 -2.34
C ARG A 167 -43.06 -20.48 -3.65
N THR A 168 -41.97 -20.48 -4.42
CA THR A 168 -41.87 -21.23 -5.67
C THR A 168 -41.89 -22.74 -5.42
N ARG A 169 -41.18 -23.23 -4.39
CA ARG A 169 -41.20 -24.63 -3.97
C ARG A 169 -42.60 -25.09 -3.54
N SER A 170 -43.34 -24.27 -2.82
CA SER A 170 -44.74 -24.57 -2.42
C SER A 170 -45.67 -24.66 -3.63
N LYS A 171 -45.51 -23.78 -4.63
CA LYS A 171 -46.30 -23.83 -5.87
C LYS A 171 -45.99 -25.08 -6.70
N LEU A 172 -44.71 -25.45 -6.81
CA LEU A 172 -44.29 -26.70 -7.47
C LEU A 172 -44.87 -27.93 -6.76
N GLY A 173 -44.80 -27.99 -5.42
CA GLY A 173 -45.40 -29.09 -4.68
C GLY A 173 -46.92 -29.21 -4.86
N LYS A 174 -47.63 -28.09 -4.99
CA LYS A 174 -49.07 -28.09 -5.32
C LYS A 174 -49.34 -28.56 -6.75
N ALA A 175 -48.47 -28.20 -7.70
CA ALA A 175 -48.57 -28.67 -9.08
C ALA A 175 -48.29 -30.18 -9.18
N ASP A 176 -47.29 -30.68 -8.47
CA ASP A 176 -46.97 -32.11 -8.39
C ASP A 176 -48.12 -32.91 -7.77
N ALA A 177 -48.73 -32.41 -6.70
CA ALA A 177 -49.91 -33.05 -6.10
C ALA A 177 -51.11 -33.10 -7.07
N LEU A 178 -51.30 -32.07 -7.90
CA LEU A 178 -52.33 -32.07 -8.94
C LEU A 178 -52.01 -33.07 -10.06
N LEU A 179 -50.75 -33.14 -10.50
CA LEU A 179 -50.30 -34.12 -11.50
C LEU A 179 -50.43 -35.55 -11.00
N GLU A 180 -50.11 -35.81 -9.73
CA GLU A 180 -50.27 -37.11 -9.10
C GLU A 180 -51.75 -37.51 -9.01
N ARG A 181 -52.63 -36.55 -8.68
CA ARG A 181 -54.07 -36.78 -8.67
C ARG A 181 -54.66 -37.01 -10.06
N MET A 182 -54.16 -36.31 -11.09
CA MET A 182 -54.54 -36.58 -12.48
C MET A 182 -54.03 -37.95 -12.94
N ARG A 183 -52.82 -38.34 -12.54
CA ARG A 183 -52.27 -39.66 -12.84
C ARG A 183 -53.07 -40.78 -12.18
N SER A 184 -53.52 -40.59 -10.94
CA SER A 184 -54.38 -41.59 -10.27
C SER A 184 -55.77 -41.64 -10.90
N SER A 185 -56.37 -40.51 -11.30
CA SER A 185 -57.69 -40.53 -11.94
C SER A 185 -57.69 -41.12 -13.35
N VAL A 186 -56.56 -41.11 -14.06
CA VAL A 186 -56.40 -41.74 -15.39
C VAL A 186 -56.19 -43.26 -15.30
N LEU A 187 -55.90 -43.80 -14.11
CA LEU A 187 -55.72 -45.24 -13.88
C LEU A 187 -56.99 -45.94 -13.33
N ASP A 188 -58.01 -45.17 -12.93
CA ASP A 188 -59.28 -45.65 -12.37
C ASP A 188 -60.45 -45.66 -13.40
N ASP A 189 -60.19 -45.31 -14.67
CA ASP A 189 -61.06 -45.49 -15.86
C ASP A 189 -60.45 -46.54 -16.81
#